data_AF-J3M5M2-F1
#
_entry.id   AF-J3M5M2-F1
#
_cell.length_a   1.000
_cell.length_b   1.000
_cell.length_c   1.000
_cell.angle_alpha   90.00
_cell.angle_beta   90.00
_cell.angle_gamma   90.00
#
_symmetry.space_group_name_H-M   'P 1'
#
loop_
_entity.id
_entity.type
_entity.pdbx_description
1 polymer ?
#
loop_
_entity_poly.entity_id
_entity_poly.type
_entity_poly.pdbx_seq_one_letter_code
_entity_poly.pdbx_strand_id
1 'polypeptide(L)'
;MFMSKFEGLISQSSLERRTAAKYYIFLFFNVFLGSIITGSALEQLKAYLHQSANEIPRTIGVAIPMRATFFIAHVLVDGWTGIAGEILRLKALLFFHLKNFFLVKTEKDREEEMDPGSIYFDSCEPRIQLYFLLGLVYAVATPLLLPFILVLLGLACVVY
;
A
#
# COMPACT_ATOMS: atom_id res chain seq x y z
N MET A 1 -6.14 4.58 -12.29
CA MET A 1 -7.38 4.45 -13.07
C MET A 1 -7.43 5.29 -14.36
N PHE A 2 -7.21 6.62 -14.32
CA PHE A 2 -7.29 7.48 -15.53
C PHE A 2 -6.43 7.02 -16.71
N MET A 3 -5.15 6.72 -16.45
CA MET A 3 -4.23 6.23 -17.51
C MET A 3 -4.73 4.95 -18.17
N SER A 4 -5.34 4.03 -17.43
CA SER A 4 -5.90 2.80 -17.99
C SER A 4 -7.22 3.03 -18.73
N LYS A 5 -8.01 4.05 -18.35
CA LYS A 5 -9.22 4.45 -19.09
C LYS A 5 -8.84 5.02 -20.47
N PHE A 6 -7.76 5.79 -20.53
CA PHE A 6 -7.23 6.34 -21.78
C PHE A 6 -6.76 5.25 -22.76
N GLU A 7 -6.37 4.06 -22.28
CA GLU A 7 -6.03 2.92 -23.14
C GLU A 7 -7.23 2.33 -23.89
N GLY A 8 -8.47 2.70 -23.55
CA GLY A 8 -9.66 2.27 -24.28
C GLY A 8 -10.05 0.80 -24.07
N LEU A 9 -9.92 0.28 -22.85
CA LEU A 9 -10.30 -1.09 -22.50
C LEU A 9 -11.83 -1.30 -22.57
N ILE A 10 -12.25 -2.46 -23.06
CA ILE A 10 -13.67 -2.77 -23.35
C ILE A 10 -14.48 -3.01 -22.07
N SER A 11 -13.90 -3.63 -21.03
CA SER A 11 -14.62 -4.00 -19.81
C SER A 11 -14.02 -3.36 -18.56
N GLN A 12 -14.88 -3.04 -17.58
CA GLN A 12 -14.43 -2.51 -16.29
C GLN A 12 -13.54 -3.50 -15.52
N SER A 13 -13.85 -4.80 -15.57
CA SER A 13 -12.98 -5.83 -14.97
C SER A 13 -11.56 -5.82 -15.56
N SER A 14 -11.44 -5.69 -16.89
CA SER A 14 -10.12 -5.59 -17.53
C SER A 14 -9.40 -4.28 -17.14
N LEU A 15 -10.16 -3.19 -17.00
CA LEU A 15 -9.66 -1.89 -16.57
C LEU A 15 -9.10 -1.93 -15.14
N GLU A 16 -9.82 -2.54 -14.21
CA GLU A 16 -9.40 -2.69 -12.81
C GLU A 16 -8.16 -3.58 -12.71
N ARG A 17 -8.15 -4.74 -13.39
CA ARG A 17 -6.98 -5.63 -13.43
C ARG A 17 -5.74 -4.97 -14.02
N ARG A 18 -5.90 -4.23 -15.12
CA ARG A 18 -4.78 -3.50 -15.76
C ARG A 18 -4.27 -2.37 -14.87
N THR A 19 -5.18 -1.67 -14.19
CA THR A 19 -4.82 -0.63 -13.23
C THR A 19 -4.06 -1.20 -12.03
N ALA A 20 -4.56 -2.30 -11.45
CA ALA A 20 -3.89 -3.01 -10.36
C ALA A 20 -2.47 -3.45 -10.76
N ALA A 21 -2.32 -4.09 -11.93
CA ALA A 21 -1.02 -4.55 -12.41
C ALA A 21 0.00 -3.40 -12.57
N LYS A 22 -0.42 -2.26 -13.14
CA LYS A 22 0.44 -1.07 -13.24
C LYS A 22 0.80 -0.50 -11.88
N TYR A 23 -0.17 -0.47 -10.96
CA TYR A 23 0.06 0.05 -9.62
C TYR A 23 1.02 -0.85 -8.83
N TYR A 24 0.91 -2.17 -8.97
CA TYR A 24 1.87 -3.10 -8.37
C TYR A 24 3.29 -2.89 -8.90
N ILE A 25 3.47 -2.74 -10.23
CA ILE A 25 4.79 -2.43 -10.82
C ILE A 25 5.34 -1.13 -10.24
N PHE A 26 4.49 -0.09 -10.11
CA PHE A 26 4.89 1.17 -9.49
C PHE A 26 5.36 0.99 -8.04
N LEU A 27 4.59 0.26 -7.22
CA LEU A 27 4.93 -0.04 -5.83
C LEU A 27 6.24 -0.85 -5.73
N PHE A 28 6.42 -1.85 -6.58
CA PHE A 28 7.63 -2.66 -6.61
C PHE A 28 8.89 -1.81 -6.86
N PHE A 29 8.90 -0.99 -7.91
CA PHE A 29 10.09 -0.20 -8.24
C PHE A 29 10.31 0.99 -7.30
N ASN A 30 9.25 1.69 -6.89
CA ASN A 30 9.42 2.92 -6.11
C ASN A 30 9.38 2.66 -4.60
N VAL A 31 8.37 1.92 -4.13
CA VAL A 31 8.17 1.71 -2.69
C VAL A 31 9.08 0.62 -2.16
N PHE A 32 9.30 -0.48 -2.90
CA PHE A 32 10.20 -1.53 -2.44
C PHE A 32 11.66 -1.26 -2.83
N LEU A 33 11.99 -1.28 -4.13
CA LEU A 33 13.38 -1.10 -4.58
C LEU A 33 13.92 0.31 -4.30
N GLY A 34 13.17 1.35 -4.67
CA GLY A 34 13.56 2.74 -4.47
C GLY A 34 13.84 3.07 -3.01
N SER A 35 12.98 2.64 -2.08
CA SER A 35 13.20 2.88 -0.65
C SER A 35 14.41 2.13 -0.10
N ILE A 36 14.70 0.91 -0.58
CA ILE A 36 15.90 0.16 -0.17
C ILE A 36 17.16 0.84 -0.70
N ILE A 37 17.19 1.24 -1.98
CA ILE A 37 18.37 1.85 -2.61
C ILE A 37 18.64 3.24 -2.03
N THR A 38 17.65 4.13 -2.08
CA THR A 38 17.80 5.50 -1.57
C THR A 38 17.97 5.48 -0.06
N GLY A 39 17.27 4.58 0.63
CA GLY A 39 17.41 4.40 2.06
C GLY A 39 18.83 3.97 2.45
N SER A 40 19.31 2.83 1.93
CA SER A 40 20.67 2.37 2.22
C SER A 40 21.72 3.44 1.83
N ALA A 41 21.50 4.08 0.68
CA ALA A 41 22.01 5.39 0.26
C ALA A 41 22.35 6.36 1.40
N LEU A 42 21.27 6.82 2.04
CA LEU A 42 21.28 7.90 3.02
C LEU A 42 21.69 7.44 4.42
N GLU A 43 21.30 6.23 4.84
CA GLU A 43 21.65 5.68 6.15
C GLU A 43 23.16 5.46 6.29
N GLN A 44 23.80 5.01 5.23
CA GLN A 44 25.23 4.73 5.22
C GLN A 44 26.04 5.82 4.52
N LEU A 45 25.47 7.00 4.27
CA LEU A 45 26.12 8.11 3.57
C LEU A 45 27.48 8.47 4.18
N LYS A 46 27.58 8.53 5.51
CA LYS A 46 28.86 8.79 6.20
C LYS A 46 29.89 7.67 5.98
N ALA A 47 29.44 6.41 5.93
CA ALA A 47 30.31 5.29 5.63
C ALA A 47 30.81 5.36 4.17
N TYR A 48 29.92 5.65 3.21
CA TYR A 48 30.29 5.81 1.80
C TYR A 48 31.25 6.98 1.54
N LEU A 49 31.13 8.07 2.30
CA LEU A 49 32.03 9.23 2.17
C LEU A 49 33.43 9.00 2.74
N HIS A 50 33.59 8.07 3.69
CA HIS A 50 34.84 7.87 4.43
C HIS A 50 35.51 6.49 4.20
N GLN A 51 34.82 5.53 3.58
CA GLN A 51 35.34 4.17 3.32
C GLN A 51 35.85 4.01 1.89
N SER A 52 36.74 3.03 1.68
CA SER A 52 37.21 2.66 0.35
C SER A 52 36.11 1.97 -0.46
N ALA A 53 36.16 2.09 -1.79
CA ALA A 53 35.16 1.53 -2.69
C ALA A 53 34.97 0.01 -2.57
N ASN A 54 35.97 -0.70 -2.04
CA ASN A 54 35.95 -2.15 -1.87
C ASN A 54 34.97 -2.61 -0.77
N GLU A 55 34.64 -1.77 0.21
CA GLU A 55 33.69 -2.12 1.27
C GLU A 55 32.22 -1.84 0.87
N ILE A 56 31.98 -1.14 -0.25
CA ILE A 56 30.62 -0.77 -0.69
C ILE A 56 29.69 -1.98 -0.80
N PRO A 57 30.06 -3.11 -1.44
CA PRO A 57 29.16 -4.28 -1.52
C PRO A 57 28.81 -4.87 -0.16
N ARG A 58 29.76 -4.85 0.79
CA ARG A 58 29.56 -5.36 2.16
C ARG A 58 28.62 -4.44 2.93
N THR A 59 28.81 -3.13 2.80
CA THR A 59 28.02 -2.08 3.45
C THR A 59 26.56 -2.15 2.97
N ILE A 60 26.33 -2.31 1.66
CA ILE A 60 24.99 -2.57 1.08
C ILE A 60 24.35 -3.85 1.64
N GLY A 61 25.11 -4.95 1.73
CA GLY A 61 24.60 -6.23 2.24
C GLY A 61 24.07 -6.14 3.68
N VAL A 62 24.69 -5.31 4.52
CA VAL A 62 24.23 -5.05 5.90
C VAL A 62 23.07 -4.04 5.94
N ALA A 63 23.01 -3.11 4.98
CA ALA A 63 21.97 -2.07 4.95
C ALA A 63 20.58 -2.62 4.64
N ILE A 64 20.47 -3.67 3.81
CA ILE A 64 19.18 -4.23 3.40
C ILE A 64 18.37 -4.76 4.61
N PRO A 65 18.94 -5.62 5.50
CA PRO A 65 18.24 -6.02 6.73
C PRO A 65 17.92 -4.84 7.67
N MET A 66 18.80 -3.82 7.76
CA MET A 66 18.55 -2.65 8.63
C MET A 66 17.28 -1.89 8.22
N ARG A 67 16.93 -1.91 6.93
CA ARG A 67 15.71 -1.30 6.39
C ARG A 67 14.42 -2.01 6.79
N ALA A 68 14.48 -3.20 7.41
CA ALA A 68 13.31 -3.88 7.94
C ALA A 68 12.52 -3.00 8.93
N THR A 69 13.19 -2.20 9.76
CA THR A 69 12.54 -1.31 10.73
C THR A 69 11.63 -0.28 10.05
N PHE A 70 12.07 0.27 8.91
CA PHE A 70 11.26 1.17 8.11
C PHE A 70 10.00 0.46 7.58
N PHE A 71 10.14 -0.77 7.08
CA PHE A 71 9.01 -1.55 6.59
C PHE A 71 8.05 -1.98 7.71
N ILE A 72 8.53 -2.25 8.92
CA ILE A 72 7.66 -2.48 10.09
C ILE A 72 6.79 -1.23 10.35
N ALA A 73 7.41 -0.04 10.40
CA ALA A 73 6.68 1.20 10.58
C ALA A 73 5.70 1.47 9.43
N HIS A 74 6.10 1.19 8.18
CA HIS A 74 5.23 1.32 7.02
C HIS A 74 4.01 0.39 7.10
N VAL A 75 4.18 -0.88 7.49
CA VAL A 75 3.08 -1.83 7.68
C VAL A 75 2.14 -1.40 8.81
N LEU A 76 2.67 -0.88 9.91
CA LEU A 76 1.86 -0.37 11.02
C LEU A 76 1.04 0.86 10.61
N VAL A 77 1.66 1.80 9.90
CA VAL A 77 0.98 3.04 9.50
C VAL A 77 0.04 2.76 8.33
N ASP A 78 0.55 2.40 7.16
CA ASP A 78 -0.27 2.26 5.95
C ASP A 78 -1.21 1.05 6.00
N GLY A 79 -0.73 -0.07 6.56
CA GLY A 79 -1.50 -1.30 6.63
C GLY A 79 -2.53 -1.28 7.75
N TRP A 80 -2.09 -1.26 9.02
CA TRP A 80 -3.01 -1.43 10.15
C TRP A 80 -3.97 -0.24 10.27
N THR A 81 -3.46 0.99 10.26
CA THR A 81 -4.34 2.16 10.37
C THR A 81 -5.19 2.36 9.11
N GLY A 82 -4.70 1.95 7.94
CA GLY A 82 -5.47 1.95 6.70
C GLY A 82 -6.70 1.06 6.78
N ILE A 83 -6.51 -0.23 7.13
CA ILE A 83 -7.62 -1.18 7.26
C ILE A 83 -8.60 -0.76 8.37
N ALA A 84 -8.09 -0.33 9.52
CA ALA A 84 -8.93 0.15 10.62
C ALA A 84 -9.75 1.39 10.22
N GLY A 85 -9.15 2.30 9.45
CA GLY A 85 -9.82 3.49 8.92
C GLY A 85 -10.86 3.18 7.85
N GLU A 86 -10.68 2.12 7.08
CA GLU A 86 -11.66 1.69 6.06
C GLU A 86 -12.98 1.25 6.67
N ILE A 87 -12.98 0.66 7.87
CA ILE A 87 -14.22 0.29 8.61
C ILE A 87 -15.13 1.51 8.82
N LEU A 88 -14.53 2.65 9.18
CA LEU A 88 -15.28 3.88 9.46
C LEU A 88 -15.86 4.51 8.19
N ARG A 89 -15.33 4.18 7.01
CA ARG A 89 -15.71 4.74 5.71
C ARG A 89 -15.88 6.27 5.73
N LEU A 90 -14.94 6.96 6.40
CA LEU A 90 -15.04 8.39 6.74
C LEU A 90 -15.42 9.27 5.55
N LYS A 91 -14.84 9.02 4.38
CA LYS A 91 -15.15 9.76 3.16
C LYS A 91 -16.63 9.64 2.80
N ALA A 92 -17.15 8.43 2.68
CA ALA A 92 -18.55 8.19 2.33
C ALA A 92 -19.48 8.76 3.41
N LEU A 93 -19.14 8.59 4.69
CA LEU A 93 -19.91 9.10 5.82
C LEU A 93 -20.03 10.63 5.79
N LEU A 94 -18.92 11.33 5.55
CA LEU A 94 -18.91 12.80 5.47
C LEU A 94 -19.73 13.31 4.28
N PHE A 95 -19.55 12.72 3.09
CA PHE A 95 -20.32 13.10 1.91
C PHE A 95 -21.81 12.81 2.08
N PHE A 96 -22.16 11.69 2.69
CA PHE A 96 -23.55 11.35 3.00
C PHE A 96 -24.21 12.44 3.87
N HIS A 97 -23.58 12.82 4.98
CA HIS A 97 -24.15 13.85 5.87
C HIS A 97 -24.23 15.22 5.20
N LEU A 98 -23.21 15.59 4.42
CA LEU A 98 -23.19 16.85 3.69
C LEU A 98 -24.32 16.91 2.64
N LYS A 99 -24.44 15.86 1.81
CA LYS A 99 -25.48 15.79 0.79
C LYS A 99 -26.88 15.65 1.39
N ASN A 100 -27.04 14.88 2.46
CA ASN A 100 -28.31 14.74 3.15
C ASN A 100 -28.80 16.07 3.72
N PHE A 101 -27.89 16.94 4.18
CA PHE A 101 -28.27 18.26 4.69
C PHE A 101 -28.61 19.27 3.58
N PHE A 102 -27.90 19.25 2.45
CA PHE A 102 -28.04 20.29 1.42
C PHE A 102 -28.89 19.90 0.20
N LEU A 103 -28.93 18.62 -0.19
CA LEU A 103 -29.39 18.17 -1.51
C LEU A 103 -30.58 17.21 -1.45
N VAL A 104 -30.71 16.41 -0.39
CA VAL A 104 -31.78 15.42 -0.26
C VAL A 104 -33.12 16.10 0.03
N LYS A 105 -34.11 15.89 -0.85
CA LYS A 105 -35.48 16.42 -0.69
C LYS A 105 -36.53 15.32 -0.58
N THR A 106 -36.24 14.14 -1.11
CA THR A 106 -37.15 12.98 -1.09
C THR A 106 -36.46 11.74 -0.52
N GLU A 107 -37.26 10.79 -0.04
CA GLU A 107 -36.77 9.49 0.45
C GLU A 107 -35.97 8.72 -0.62
N LYS A 108 -36.32 8.89 -1.91
CA LYS A 108 -35.61 8.26 -3.03
C LYS A 108 -34.20 8.81 -3.23
N ASP A 109 -34.02 10.12 -3.09
CA ASP A 109 -32.68 10.74 -3.18
C ASP A 109 -31.77 10.22 -2.06
N ARG A 110 -32.36 9.89 -0.91
CA ARG A 110 -31.61 9.31 0.21
C ARG A 110 -31.17 7.88 -0.07
N GLU A 111 -32.01 7.07 -0.71
CA GLU A 111 -31.67 5.69 -1.10
C GLU A 111 -30.53 5.67 -2.15
N GLU A 112 -30.53 6.58 -3.12
CA GLU A 112 -29.47 6.67 -4.13
C GLU A 112 -28.11 7.04 -3.52
N GLU A 113 -28.10 7.89 -2.49
CA GLU A 113 -26.88 8.28 -1.78
C GLU A 113 -26.38 7.23 -0.77
N MET A 114 -27.15 6.16 -0.53
CA MET A 114 -26.75 5.03 0.32
C MET A 114 -25.95 3.96 -0.44
N ASP A 115 -25.60 4.17 -1.71
CA ASP A 115 -24.77 3.22 -2.46
C ASP A 115 -23.35 3.12 -1.86
N PRO A 116 -22.96 1.95 -1.32
CA PRO A 116 -21.61 1.74 -0.80
C PRO A 116 -20.55 1.67 -1.92
N GLY A 117 -20.92 1.50 -3.18
CA GLY A 117 -19.96 1.26 -4.25
C GLY A 117 -19.27 -0.10 -4.16
N SER A 118 -18.26 -0.31 -4.99
CA SER A 118 -17.52 -1.58 -5.08
C SER A 118 -16.29 -1.62 -4.19
N ILE A 119 -15.80 -2.84 -3.95
CA ILE A 119 -14.48 -3.06 -3.33
C ILE A 119 -13.41 -2.42 -4.21
N TYR A 120 -12.46 -1.69 -3.60
CA TYR A 120 -11.37 -1.00 -4.29
C TYR A 120 -10.29 -1.98 -4.79
N PHE A 121 -10.66 -2.91 -5.67
CA PHE A 121 -9.77 -3.97 -6.19
C PHE A 121 -8.48 -3.40 -6.80
N ASP A 122 -8.59 -2.30 -7.54
CA ASP A 122 -7.47 -1.65 -8.22
C ASP A 122 -6.36 -1.16 -7.27
N SER A 123 -6.70 -0.92 -6.01
CA SER A 123 -5.82 -0.36 -4.98
C SER A 123 -5.48 -1.39 -3.89
N CYS A 124 -6.44 -2.24 -3.53
CA CYS A 124 -6.31 -3.23 -2.46
C CYS A 124 -5.41 -4.41 -2.88
N GLU A 125 -5.62 -4.96 -4.07
CA GLU A 125 -4.86 -6.12 -4.57
C GLU A 125 -3.35 -5.84 -4.66
N PRO A 126 -2.87 -4.73 -5.27
CA PRO A 126 -1.45 -4.42 -5.32
C PRO A 126 -0.80 -4.20 -3.95
N ARG A 127 -1.58 -3.67 -2.99
CA ARG A 127 -1.08 -3.42 -1.63
C ARG A 127 -0.87 -4.73 -0.88
N ILE A 128 -1.80 -5.68 -0.98
CA ILE A 128 -1.65 -7.02 -0.40
C ILE A 128 -0.45 -7.74 -1.02
N GLN A 129 -0.29 -7.67 -2.34
CA GLN A 129 0.88 -8.26 -3.03
C GLN A 129 2.21 -7.67 -2.54
N LEU A 130 2.26 -6.36 -2.26
CA LEU A 130 3.44 -5.73 -1.67
C LEU A 130 3.77 -6.29 -0.27
N TYR A 131 2.76 -6.50 0.59
CA TYR A 131 2.99 -7.11 1.90
C TYR A 131 3.45 -8.56 1.80
N PHE A 132 2.93 -9.33 0.85
CA PHE A 132 3.45 -10.68 0.56
C PHE A 132 4.91 -10.64 0.12
N LEU A 133 5.27 -9.73 -0.79
CA LEU A 133 6.65 -9.55 -1.23
C LEU A 133 7.57 -9.23 -0.04
N LEU A 134 7.17 -8.28 0.81
CA LEU A 134 7.92 -7.93 2.02
C LEU A 134 8.08 -9.12 2.97
N GLY A 135 6.99 -9.87 3.20
CA GLY A 135 7.02 -11.06 4.04
C GLY A 135 7.96 -12.12 3.50
N LEU A 136 7.91 -12.43 2.22
CA LEU A 136 8.76 -13.45 1.59
C LEU A 136 10.24 -13.05 1.57
N VAL A 137 10.55 -11.78 1.26
CA VAL A 137 11.94 -11.30 1.21
C VAL A 137 12.55 -11.24 2.61
N TYR A 138 11.82 -10.67 3.58
CA TYR A 138 12.35 -10.51 4.94
C TYR A 138 12.16 -11.75 5.83
N ALA A 139 11.45 -12.79 5.38
CA ALA A 139 11.34 -14.04 6.13
C ALA A 139 12.71 -14.65 6.47
N VAL A 140 13.66 -14.57 5.53
CA VAL A 140 15.03 -15.08 5.73
C VAL A 140 15.95 -14.03 6.37
N ALA A 141 15.79 -12.76 6.01
CA ALA A 141 16.69 -11.70 6.45
C ALA A 141 16.37 -11.15 7.85
N THR A 142 15.10 -10.91 8.16
CA THR A 142 14.66 -10.32 9.44
C THR A 142 13.27 -10.83 9.81
N PRO A 143 13.18 -12.01 10.46
CA PRO A 143 11.90 -12.67 10.76
C PRO A 143 10.95 -11.85 11.64
N LEU A 144 11.46 -10.82 12.34
CA LEU A 144 10.66 -9.93 13.19
C LEU A 144 9.57 -9.16 12.42
N LEU A 145 9.67 -9.01 11.10
CA LEU A 145 8.61 -8.38 10.28
C LEU A 145 7.37 -9.28 10.13
N LEU A 146 7.55 -10.61 10.14
CA LEU A 146 6.49 -11.58 9.82
C LEU A 146 5.27 -11.47 10.74
N PRO A 147 5.40 -11.39 12.08
CA PRO A 147 4.23 -11.26 12.97
C PRO A 147 3.36 -10.04 12.64
N PHE A 148 3.97 -8.91 12.26
CA PHE A 148 3.23 -7.69 11.91
C PHE A 148 2.42 -7.85 10.63
N ILE A 149 2.95 -8.58 9.65
CA ILE A 149 2.26 -8.90 8.40
C ILE A 149 1.14 -9.92 8.65
N LEU A 150 1.37 -10.93 9.49
CA LEU A 150 0.34 -11.92 9.82
C LEU A 150 -0.85 -11.29 10.53
N VAL A 151 -0.62 -10.42 11.52
CA VAL A 151 -1.70 -9.69 12.20
C VAL A 151 -2.44 -8.78 11.24
N LEU A 152 -1.72 -8.09 10.34
CA LEU A 152 -2.34 -7.28 9.29
C LEU A 152 -3.28 -8.12 8.41
N LEU A 153 -2.82 -9.26 7.91
CA LEU A 153 -3.62 -10.13 7.04
C LEU A 153 -4.82 -10.72 7.79
N GLY A 154 -4.64 -11.08 9.07
CA GLY A 154 -5.73 -11.52 9.94
C GLY A 154 -6.79 -10.43 10.14
N LEU A 155 -6.36 -9.18 10.39
CA LEU A 155 -7.26 -8.03 10.51
C LEU A 155 -7.99 -7.76 9.19
N ALA A 156 -7.27 -7.78 8.06
CA ALA A 156 -7.86 -7.62 6.74
C ALA A 156 -8.96 -8.67 6.47
N CYS A 157 -8.67 -9.94 6.78
CA CYS A 157 -9.61 -11.06 6.58
C CYS A 157 -10.88 -10.95 7.43
N VAL A 158 -10.83 -10.24 8.57
CA VAL A 158 -12.02 -10.02 9.42
C VAL A 158 -12.82 -8.81 8.95
N VAL A 159 -12.16 -7.81 8.37
CA VAL A 159 -12.79 -6.54 7.95
C VAL A 159 -13.46 -6.63 6.59
N TYR A 160 -12.86 -7.35 5.64
CA TYR A 160 -13.40 -7.57 4.30
C TYR A 160 -14.11 -8.92 4.19
#